data_AF-A0A660C8C7-F1
#
_entry.id   AF-A0A660C8C7-F1
#
_cell.length_a   1.000
_cell.length_b   1.000
_cell.length_c   1.000
_cell.angle_alpha   90.00
_cell.angle_beta   90.00
_cell.angle_gamma   90.00
#
_symmetry.space_group_name_H-M   'P 1'
#
loop_
_entity.id
_entity.type
_entity.pdbx_description
1 polymer ?
#
loop_
_entity_poly.entity_id
_entity_poly.type
_entity_poly.pdbx_seq_one_letter_code
_entity_poly.pdbx_strand_id
1 'polypeptide(L)'
;MTAPQDPTPEQLIAEMLDRRHRRASVSDGETMMIDPGKVLDNIEDAMRRLDVDIDTPVSIEDDVVTLAELTSLIKNLHMGPSLITHVVNTAMAILTARYPAELVTLPLPVEFDLRELHPIRMGDRPHQVAKDVFNRRIAAGVDLDSDDIDEVIDSLEVPDRIHVFVAVFYMYGSKLGALKHRTGID
;
A
#
# COMPACT_ATOMS: atom_id res chain seq x y z
N MET A 1 28.88 -31.73 5.97
CA MET A 1 27.83 -30.78 5.57
C MET A 1 27.18 -30.29 6.86
N THR A 2 27.59 -29.12 7.34
CA THR A 2 26.98 -28.47 8.50
C THR A 2 25.65 -27.87 8.06
N ALA A 3 24.56 -28.18 8.78
CA ALA A 3 23.29 -27.51 8.59
C ALA A 3 23.47 -25.99 8.76
N PRO A 4 22.70 -25.14 8.04
CA PRO A 4 22.68 -23.72 8.35
C PRO A 4 22.27 -23.57 9.82
N GLN A 5 23.07 -22.85 10.61
CA GLN A 5 22.67 -22.51 11.96
C GLN A 5 21.60 -21.43 11.88
N ASP A 6 20.52 -21.60 12.65
CA ASP A 6 19.51 -20.56 12.76
C ASP A 6 20.15 -19.28 13.33
N PRO A 7 19.81 -18.11 12.77
CA PRO A 7 20.39 -16.84 13.17
C PRO A 7 20.09 -16.53 14.65
N THR A 8 21.07 -15.97 15.36
CA THR A 8 20.90 -15.59 16.76
C THR A 8 20.03 -14.33 16.89
N PRO A 9 19.35 -14.09 18.03
CA PRO A 9 18.57 -12.87 18.24
C PRO A 9 19.34 -11.57 18.01
N GLU A 10 20.63 -11.55 18.35
CA GLU A 10 21.53 -10.40 18.13
C GLU A 10 21.80 -10.15 16.64
N GLN A 11 21.88 -11.22 15.83
CA GLN A 11 22.00 -11.12 14.38
C GLN A 11 20.71 -10.61 13.75
N LEU A 12 19.54 -11.05 14.23
CA LEU A 12 18.23 -10.58 13.78
C LEU A 12 18.01 -9.10 14.09
N ILE A 13 18.42 -8.65 15.29
CA ILE A 13 18.39 -7.22 15.67
C ILE A 13 19.34 -6.40 14.80
N ALA A 14 20.56 -6.88 14.55
CA ALA A 14 21.52 -6.19 13.69
C ALA A 14 21.02 -6.09 12.24
N GLU A 15 20.36 -7.14 11.72
CA GLU A 15 19.74 -7.16 10.40
C GLU A 15 18.58 -6.16 10.29
N MET A 16 17.74 -6.05 11.32
CA MET A 16 16.67 -5.03 11.36
C MET A 16 17.20 -3.60 11.46
N LEU A 17 18.32 -3.38 12.14
CA LEU A 17 18.94 -2.06 12.24
C LEU A 17 19.74 -1.67 11.00
N ASP A 18 19.98 -2.61 10.07
CA ASP A 18 20.55 -2.31 8.78
C ASP A 18 19.51 -1.60 7.90
N ARG A 19 19.64 -0.27 7.80
CA ARG A 19 18.79 0.57 6.95
C ARG A 19 18.84 0.20 5.46
N ARG A 20 19.83 -0.57 5.03
CA ARG A 20 19.96 -1.08 3.66
C ARG A 20 19.28 -2.43 3.47
N HIS A 21 18.79 -3.05 4.54
CA HIS A 21 18.00 -4.27 4.45
C HIS A 21 16.68 -3.97 3.73
N ARG A 22 16.34 -4.81 2.73
CA ARG A 22 15.13 -4.61 1.92
C ARG A 22 13.84 -4.96 2.67
N ARG A 23 13.91 -5.96 3.55
CA ARG A 23 12.72 -6.46 4.26
C ARG A 23 12.47 -5.65 5.52
N ALA A 24 11.20 -5.36 5.77
CA ALA A 24 10.75 -4.65 6.95
C ALA A 24 10.55 -5.57 8.17
N SER A 25 10.74 -6.88 7.99
CA SER A 25 10.68 -7.85 9.07
C SER A 25 11.82 -8.84 9.06
N VAL A 26 12.03 -9.41 10.24
CA VAL A 26 12.90 -10.53 10.50
C VAL A 26 12.12 -11.55 11.32
N SER A 27 12.26 -12.84 11.00
CA SER A 27 11.56 -13.93 11.68
C SER A 27 12.50 -15.08 11.99
N ASP A 28 12.36 -15.64 13.19
CA ASP A 28 13.05 -16.85 13.65
C ASP A 28 12.18 -18.12 13.51
N GLY A 29 11.02 -18.02 12.85
CA GLY A 29 10.07 -19.11 12.67
C GLY A 29 9.00 -19.22 13.77
N GLU A 30 9.24 -18.66 14.96
CA GLU A 30 8.26 -18.61 16.06
C GLU A 30 7.75 -17.18 16.32
N THR A 31 8.62 -16.19 16.13
CA THR A 31 8.36 -14.78 16.34
C THR A 31 8.71 -14.00 15.07
N MET A 32 7.90 -12.99 14.77
CA MET A 32 8.16 -12.03 13.69
C MET A 32 8.29 -10.64 14.31
N MET A 33 9.46 -10.03 14.15
CA MET A 33 9.68 -8.64 14.48
C MET A 33 9.54 -7.81 13.21
N ILE A 34 8.72 -6.76 13.25
CA ILE A 34 8.41 -5.90 12.11
C ILE A 34 8.78 -4.47 12.50
N ASP A 35 9.46 -3.75 11.59
CA ASP A 35 9.59 -2.31 11.62
C ASP A 35 8.47 -1.69 10.76
N PRO A 36 7.41 -1.14 11.38
CA PRO A 36 6.31 -0.55 10.62
C PRO A 36 6.74 0.68 9.82
N GLY A 37 7.71 1.45 10.32
CA GLY A 37 8.23 2.62 9.61
C GLY A 37 8.85 2.21 8.28
N LYS A 38 9.62 1.12 8.27
CA LYS A 38 10.19 0.57 7.03
C LYS A 38 9.13 0.11 6.03
N VAL A 39 7.99 -0.41 6.50
CA VAL A 39 6.87 -0.74 5.58
C VAL A 39 6.29 0.50 4.93
N LEU A 40 6.12 1.59 5.69
CA LEU A 40 5.64 2.87 5.14
C LEU A 40 6.62 3.45 4.10
N ASP A 41 7.93 3.35 4.35
CA ASP A 41 8.97 3.75 3.41
C ASP A 41 8.92 2.89 2.13
N ASN A 42 8.79 1.57 2.27
CA ASN A 42 8.70 0.64 1.13
C ASN A 42 7.46 0.92 0.25
N ILE A 43 6.31 1.26 0.86
CA ILE A 43 5.11 1.70 0.13
C ILE A 43 5.44 2.91 -0.72
N GLU A 44 6.04 3.94 -0.12
CA GLU A 44 6.37 5.18 -0.81
C GLU A 44 7.36 4.94 -1.97
N ASP A 45 8.42 4.18 -1.74
CA ASP A 45 9.42 3.84 -2.75
C ASP A 45 8.81 3.08 -3.93
N ALA A 46 7.94 2.09 -3.66
CA ALA A 46 7.25 1.34 -4.70
C ALA A 46 6.31 2.22 -5.53
N MET A 47 5.58 3.13 -4.90
CA MET A 47 4.70 4.07 -5.60
C MET A 47 5.50 5.07 -6.45
N ARG A 48 6.60 5.62 -5.92
CA ARG A 48 7.48 6.52 -6.69
C ARG A 48 8.10 5.82 -7.90
N ARG A 49 8.44 4.54 -7.79
CA ARG A 49 8.92 3.74 -8.93
C ARG A 49 7.87 3.67 -10.04
N LEU A 50 6.60 3.41 -9.71
CA LEU A 50 5.51 3.41 -10.68
C LEU A 50 5.33 4.78 -11.35
N ASP A 51 5.44 5.87 -10.58
CA ASP A 51 5.35 7.22 -11.13
C ASP A 51 6.50 7.56 -12.09
N VAL A 52 7.72 7.11 -11.80
CA VAL A 52 8.85 7.26 -12.72
C VAL A 52 8.64 6.43 -13.98
N ASP A 53 8.31 5.15 -13.83
CA ASP A 53 8.09 4.23 -14.94
C ASP A 53 6.94 3.28 -14.60
N ILE A 54 5.81 3.48 -15.26
CA ILE A 54 4.56 2.75 -15.03
C ILE A 54 4.65 1.28 -15.48
N ASP A 55 5.58 0.98 -16.38
CA ASP A 55 5.84 -0.39 -16.85
C ASP A 55 6.82 -1.14 -15.94
N THR A 56 7.36 -0.47 -14.90
CA THR A 56 8.18 -1.12 -13.88
C THR A 56 7.40 -2.26 -13.24
N PRO A 57 7.92 -3.50 -13.24
CA PRO A 57 7.31 -4.57 -12.49
C PRO A 57 7.42 -4.25 -11.00
N VAL A 58 6.28 -4.01 -10.36
CA VAL A 58 6.15 -3.84 -8.91
C VAL A 58 5.29 -4.97 -8.36
N SER A 59 5.86 -5.71 -7.42
CA SER A 59 5.21 -6.77 -6.66
C SER A 59 4.94 -6.25 -5.25
N ILE A 60 3.68 -6.22 -4.82
CA ILE A 60 3.37 -5.84 -3.43
C ILE A 60 4.10 -6.77 -2.45
N GLU A 61 4.14 -8.07 -2.74
CA GLU A 61 4.76 -9.06 -1.86
C GLU A 61 6.28 -8.89 -1.74
N ASP A 62 6.97 -8.53 -2.83
CA ASP A 62 8.44 -8.45 -2.85
C ASP A 62 8.99 -7.03 -2.62
N ASP A 63 8.26 -5.99 -3.06
CA ASP A 63 8.73 -4.60 -3.03
C ASP A 63 8.11 -3.79 -1.88
N VAL A 64 6.94 -4.19 -1.37
CA VAL A 64 6.18 -3.39 -0.40
C VAL A 64 6.12 -4.09 0.95
N VAL A 65 5.35 -5.17 1.02
CA VAL A 65 5.02 -5.89 2.25
C VAL A 65 4.53 -7.30 1.92
N THR A 66 5.12 -8.29 2.57
CA THR A 66 4.66 -9.68 2.46
C THR A 66 3.28 -9.86 3.11
N LEU A 67 2.55 -10.90 2.71
CA LEU A 67 1.24 -11.19 3.31
C LEU A 67 1.32 -11.40 4.84
N ALA A 68 2.40 -12.01 5.32
CA ALA A 68 2.61 -12.27 6.74
C ALA A 68 2.87 -10.96 7.53
N GLU A 69 3.71 -10.07 6.99
CA GLU A 69 3.95 -8.74 7.57
C GLU A 69 2.66 -7.92 7.60
N LEU A 70 1.93 -7.87 6.48
CA LEU A 70 0.69 -7.12 6.36
C LEU A 70 -0.39 -7.64 7.31
N THR A 71 -0.52 -8.97 7.42
CA THR A 71 -1.44 -9.60 8.38
C THR A 71 -1.08 -9.23 9.81
N SER A 72 0.21 -9.25 10.17
CA SER A 72 0.66 -8.91 11.52
C SER A 72 0.43 -7.41 11.83
N LEU A 73 0.72 -6.52 10.89
CA LEU A 73 0.46 -5.07 11.03
C LEU A 73 -1.02 -4.78 11.23
N ILE A 74 -1.90 -5.41 10.46
CA ILE A 74 -3.34 -5.18 10.53
C ILE A 74 -3.94 -5.82 11.78
N LYS A 75 -3.58 -7.07 12.08
CA LYS A 75 -4.21 -7.85 13.15
C LYS A 75 -3.63 -7.57 14.53
N ASN A 76 -2.30 -7.50 14.63
CA ASN A 76 -1.60 -7.43 15.93
C ASN A 76 -1.25 -5.99 16.32
N LEU A 77 -0.97 -5.14 15.32
CA LEU A 77 -0.62 -3.74 15.56
C LEU A 77 -1.77 -2.76 15.24
N HIS A 78 -2.92 -3.27 14.78
CA HIS A 78 -4.11 -2.46 14.44
C HIS A 78 -3.85 -1.34 13.42
N MET A 79 -2.86 -1.50 12.55
CA MET A 79 -2.41 -0.46 11.61
C MET A 79 -3.22 -0.41 10.31
N GLY A 80 -4.38 -1.08 10.22
CA GLY A 80 -5.18 -1.13 9.00
C GLY A 80 -5.53 0.26 8.43
N PRO A 81 -6.19 1.13 9.23
CA PRO A 81 -6.49 2.50 8.82
C PRO A 81 -5.24 3.29 8.44
N SER A 82 -4.20 3.27 9.27
CA SER A 82 -2.96 4.03 9.03
C SER A 82 -2.21 3.61 7.76
N LEU A 83 -2.19 2.31 7.42
CA LEU A 83 -1.59 1.82 6.18
C LEU A 83 -2.37 2.31 4.96
N ILE A 84 -3.69 2.26 5.01
CA ILE A 84 -4.56 2.67 3.91
C ILE A 84 -4.48 4.19 3.70
N THR A 85 -4.53 4.98 4.78
CA THR A 85 -4.38 6.45 4.68
C THR A 85 -3.01 6.84 4.15
N HIS A 86 -1.94 6.17 4.58
CA HIS A 86 -0.59 6.38 4.05
C HIS A 86 -0.54 6.16 2.53
N VAL A 87 -1.11 5.06 2.01
CA VAL A 87 -1.14 4.80 0.56
C VAL A 87 -1.87 5.92 -0.19
N VAL A 88 -3.08 6.31 0.24
CA VAL A 88 -3.86 7.31 -0.50
C VAL A 88 -3.28 8.73 -0.37
N ASN A 89 -2.68 9.08 0.77
CA ASN A 89 -2.00 10.37 0.96
C ASN A 89 -0.74 10.43 0.10
N THR A 90 0.08 9.38 0.11
CA THR A 90 1.27 9.27 -0.74
C THR A 90 0.90 9.31 -2.23
N ALA A 91 -0.18 8.63 -2.64
CA ALA A 91 -0.71 8.71 -4.00
C ALA A 91 -0.98 10.17 -4.39
N MET A 92 -1.74 10.90 -3.57
CA MET A 92 -2.09 12.29 -3.86
C MET A 92 -0.89 13.23 -3.84
N ALA A 93 0.06 13.02 -2.94
CA ALA A 93 1.29 13.80 -2.89
C ALA A 93 2.12 13.64 -4.18
N ILE A 94 2.28 12.40 -4.66
CA ILE A 94 2.98 12.11 -5.91
C ILE A 94 2.22 12.72 -7.10
N LEU A 95 0.92 12.47 -7.21
CA LEU A 95 0.12 12.91 -8.35
C LEU A 95 0.05 14.44 -8.44
N THR A 96 -0.17 15.12 -7.32
CA THR A 96 -0.29 16.60 -7.28
C THR A 96 1.03 17.30 -7.58
N ALA A 97 2.17 16.64 -7.30
CA ALA A 97 3.49 17.21 -7.58
C ALA A 97 3.82 17.27 -9.08
N ARG A 98 3.20 16.43 -9.92
CA ARG A 98 3.57 16.26 -11.34
C ARG A 98 2.45 16.54 -12.34
N TYR A 99 1.18 16.30 -11.97
CA TYR A 99 0.06 16.36 -12.91
C TYR A 99 -0.87 17.55 -12.63
N PRO A 100 -1.61 18.06 -13.63
CA PRO A 100 -2.55 19.15 -13.43
C PRO A 100 -3.64 18.83 -12.40
N ALA A 101 -3.87 19.76 -11.47
CA ALA A 101 -4.78 19.56 -10.34
C ALA A 101 -6.20 19.20 -10.79
N GLU A 102 -6.67 19.79 -11.89
CA GLU A 102 -8.00 19.52 -12.48
C GLU A 102 -8.17 18.09 -12.99
N LEU A 103 -7.08 17.37 -13.27
CA LEU A 103 -7.13 15.95 -13.67
C LEU A 103 -6.96 15.03 -12.46
N VAL A 104 -6.09 15.41 -11.52
CA VAL A 104 -5.83 14.65 -10.30
C VAL A 104 -7.10 14.57 -9.44
N THR A 105 -7.81 15.69 -9.29
CA THR A 105 -9.03 15.83 -8.46
C THR A 105 -10.29 15.19 -9.04
N LEU A 106 -10.22 14.64 -10.26
CA LEU A 106 -11.34 13.87 -10.81
C LEU A 106 -11.47 12.53 -10.08
N PRO A 107 -12.64 12.19 -9.52
CA PRO A 107 -12.82 10.90 -8.87
C PRO A 107 -12.71 9.75 -9.89
N LEU A 108 -12.45 8.54 -9.39
CA LEU A 108 -12.63 7.33 -10.18
C LEU A 108 -14.10 7.22 -10.62
N PRO A 109 -14.36 6.84 -11.88
CA PRO A 109 -15.72 6.68 -12.40
C PRO A 109 -16.57 5.72 -11.55
N VAL A 110 -17.89 5.87 -11.59
CA VAL A 110 -18.81 5.01 -10.83
C VAL A 110 -18.67 3.56 -11.30
N GLU A 111 -18.54 3.38 -12.60
CA GLU A 111 -18.32 2.12 -13.32
C GLU A 111 -16.90 1.55 -13.18
N PHE A 112 -15.98 2.25 -12.49
CA PHE A 112 -14.64 1.72 -12.26
C PHE A 112 -14.72 0.45 -11.40
N ASP A 113 -14.31 -0.68 -11.99
CA ASP A 113 -14.12 -1.95 -11.30
C ASP A 113 -12.67 -2.41 -11.47
N LEU A 114 -11.97 -2.56 -10.34
CA LEU A 114 -10.57 -2.95 -10.32
C LEU A 114 -10.37 -4.40 -10.79
N ARG A 115 -11.37 -5.25 -10.55
CA ARG A 115 -11.34 -6.69 -10.82
C ARG A 115 -11.46 -7.00 -12.31
N GLU A 116 -11.96 -6.05 -13.09
CA GLU A 116 -11.99 -6.12 -14.55
C GLU A 116 -10.64 -5.75 -15.17
N LEU A 117 -9.81 -5.00 -14.44
CA LEU A 117 -8.52 -4.49 -14.91
C LEU A 117 -7.35 -5.37 -14.45
N HIS A 118 -7.47 -5.99 -13.26
CA HIS A 118 -6.41 -6.78 -12.65
C HIS A 118 -6.97 -8.13 -12.15
N PRO A 119 -6.15 -9.20 -12.13
CA PRO A 119 -6.57 -10.54 -11.68
C PRO A 119 -6.67 -10.64 -10.15
N ILE A 120 -7.33 -9.68 -9.51
CA ILE A 120 -7.49 -9.58 -8.05
C ILE A 120 -8.82 -10.23 -7.65
N ARG A 121 -8.75 -11.22 -6.76
CA ARG A 121 -9.93 -11.89 -6.21
C ARG A 121 -10.38 -11.19 -4.93
N MET A 122 -11.32 -10.26 -5.04
CA MET A 122 -11.93 -9.58 -3.89
C MET A 122 -13.44 -9.46 -4.02
N GLY A 123 -14.11 -9.41 -2.87
CA GLY A 123 -15.56 -9.17 -2.79
C GLY A 123 -15.94 -7.73 -3.14
N ASP A 124 -17.23 -7.50 -3.35
CA ASP A 124 -17.77 -6.16 -3.66
C ASP A 124 -17.51 -5.15 -2.54
N ARG A 125 -17.67 -5.56 -1.28
CA ARG A 125 -17.50 -4.68 -0.12
C ARG A 125 -16.09 -4.08 0.00
N PRO A 126 -14.99 -4.86 0.05
CA PRO A 126 -13.65 -4.28 0.12
C PRO A 126 -13.30 -3.45 -1.12
N HIS A 127 -13.76 -3.84 -2.32
CA HIS A 127 -13.58 -3.03 -3.53
C HIS A 127 -14.25 -1.66 -3.41
N GLN A 128 -15.51 -1.63 -2.99
CA GLN A 128 -16.28 -0.40 -2.85
C GLN A 128 -15.69 0.50 -1.75
N VAL A 129 -15.31 -0.07 -0.60
CA VAL A 129 -14.63 0.67 0.47
C VAL A 129 -13.32 1.29 -0.03
N ALA A 130 -12.50 0.54 -0.76
CA ALA A 130 -11.27 1.08 -1.33
C ALA A 130 -11.53 2.24 -2.29
N LYS A 131 -12.53 2.11 -3.18
CA LYS A 131 -12.92 3.17 -4.13
C LYS A 131 -13.40 4.42 -3.38
N ASP A 132 -14.21 4.24 -2.33
CA ASP A 132 -14.74 5.34 -1.53
C ASP A 132 -13.64 6.07 -0.75
N VAL A 133 -12.69 5.34 -0.15
CA VAL A 133 -11.55 5.94 0.55
C VAL A 133 -10.64 6.69 -0.44
N PHE A 134 -10.34 6.10 -1.60
CA PHE A 134 -9.53 6.73 -2.62
C PHE A 134 -10.18 8.02 -3.15
N ASN A 135 -11.48 7.96 -3.50
CA ASN A 135 -12.24 9.12 -3.96
C ASN A 135 -12.43 10.18 -2.86
N ARG A 136 -12.60 9.77 -1.60
CA ARG A 136 -12.64 10.70 -0.45
C ARG A 136 -11.32 11.46 -0.36
N ARG A 137 -10.18 10.78 -0.47
CA ARG A 137 -8.87 11.45 -0.45
C ARG A 137 -8.68 12.37 -1.65
N ILE A 138 -9.10 11.98 -2.86
CA ILE A 138 -9.06 12.84 -4.06
C ILE A 138 -9.86 14.13 -3.85
N ALA A 139 -11.05 14.02 -3.27
CA ALA A 139 -11.94 15.15 -3.03
C ALA A 139 -11.47 16.03 -1.84
N ALA A 140 -10.67 15.47 -0.93
CA ALA A 140 -10.12 16.19 0.19
C ALA A 140 -8.99 17.14 -0.26
N GLY A 141 -9.08 18.40 0.15
CA GLY A 141 -8.00 19.39 -0.03
C GLY A 141 -6.81 19.19 0.93
N VAL A 142 -6.90 18.21 1.82
CA VAL A 142 -5.90 17.87 2.85
C VAL A 142 -5.71 16.36 2.92
N ASP A 143 -4.65 15.92 3.58
CA ASP A 143 -4.42 14.50 3.88
C ASP A 143 -5.50 13.94 4.81
N LEU A 144 -5.84 12.67 4.62
CA LEU A 144 -6.73 11.94 5.53
C LEU A 144 -5.94 11.47 6.76
N ASP A 145 -6.55 11.56 7.93
CA ASP A 145 -6.11 10.88 9.15
C ASP A 145 -6.68 9.45 9.19
N SER A 146 -6.02 8.54 9.92
CA SER A 146 -6.57 7.22 10.21
C SER A 146 -7.97 7.28 10.80
N ASP A 147 -8.25 8.26 11.65
CA ASP A 147 -9.57 8.46 12.29
C ASP A 147 -10.67 8.83 11.27
N ASP A 148 -10.31 9.29 10.06
CA ASP A 148 -11.30 9.58 9.01
C ASP A 148 -11.90 8.31 8.39
N ILE A 149 -11.25 7.15 8.58
CA ILE A 149 -11.64 5.89 7.95
C ILE A 149 -11.66 4.70 8.94
N ASP A 150 -11.33 4.90 10.20
CA ASP A 150 -11.22 3.83 11.19
C ASP A 150 -12.53 3.03 11.32
N GLU A 151 -13.68 3.69 11.44
CA GLU A 151 -14.99 3.05 11.60
C GLU A 151 -15.31 2.12 10.43
N VAL A 152 -15.04 2.57 9.19
CA VAL A 152 -15.33 1.78 7.99
C VAL A 152 -14.35 0.62 7.85
N ILE A 153 -13.05 0.85 8.08
CA ILE A 153 -12.02 -0.17 7.94
C ILE A 153 -12.11 -1.20 9.07
N ASP A 154 -12.36 -0.76 10.30
CA ASP A 154 -12.44 -1.64 11.45
C ASP A 154 -13.73 -2.48 11.48
N SER A 155 -14.75 -2.08 10.73
CA SER A 155 -15.93 -2.92 10.48
C SER A 155 -15.67 -4.13 9.57
N LEU A 156 -14.50 -4.21 8.92
CA LEU A 156 -14.11 -5.29 8.03
C LEU A 156 -13.32 -6.37 8.77
N GLU A 157 -13.44 -7.60 8.29
CA GLU A 157 -12.57 -8.70 8.70
C GLU A 157 -11.15 -8.48 8.15
N VAL A 158 -10.13 -9.04 8.82
CA VAL A 158 -8.72 -8.86 8.44
C VAL A 158 -8.44 -9.14 6.94
N PRO A 159 -8.95 -10.22 6.32
CA PRO A 159 -8.75 -10.45 4.88
C PRO A 159 -9.31 -9.34 4.00
N ASP A 160 -10.45 -8.75 4.37
CA ASP A 160 -11.05 -7.65 3.62
C ASP A 160 -10.27 -6.35 3.81
N ARG A 161 -9.68 -6.10 4.98
CA ARG A 161 -8.77 -4.97 5.19
C ARG A 161 -7.51 -5.08 4.33
N ILE A 162 -6.96 -6.29 4.21
CA ILE A 162 -5.85 -6.59 3.28
C ILE A 162 -6.26 -6.29 1.85
N HIS A 163 -7.45 -6.75 1.43
CA HIS A 163 -7.98 -6.44 0.10
C HIS A 163 -8.13 -4.94 -0.14
N VAL A 164 -8.61 -4.17 0.83
CA VAL A 164 -8.71 -2.70 0.71
C VAL A 164 -7.33 -2.09 0.51
N PHE A 165 -6.33 -2.47 1.31
CA PHE A 165 -4.94 -2.00 1.16
C PHE A 165 -4.39 -2.27 -0.24
N VAL A 166 -4.54 -3.51 -0.73
CA VAL A 166 -4.11 -3.90 -2.07
C VAL A 166 -4.87 -3.10 -3.14
N ALA A 167 -6.18 -2.95 -2.98
CA ALA A 167 -7.01 -2.22 -3.94
C ALA A 167 -6.61 -0.76 -4.09
N VAL A 168 -6.38 -0.03 -2.99
CA VAL A 168 -6.00 1.39 -3.06
C VAL A 168 -4.63 1.57 -3.75
N PHE A 169 -3.70 0.63 -3.58
CA PHE A 169 -2.42 0.64 -4.29
C PHE A 169 -2.60 0.48 -5.80
N TYR A 170 -3.40 -0.48 -6.25
CA TYR A 170 -3.67 -0.65 -7.69
C TYR A 170 -4.54 0.46 -8.30
N MET A 171 -5.46 1.04 -7.52
CA MET A 171 -6.22 2.22 -7.94
C MET A 171 -5.31 3.41 -8.22
N TYR A 172 -4.27 3.61 -7.39
CA TYR A 172 -3.22 4.58 -7.68
C TYR A 172 -2.54 4.30 -9.03
N GLY A 173 -2.09 3.07 -9.28
CA GLY A 173 -1.47 2.70 -10.55
C GLY A 173 -2.39 2.94 -11.76
N SER A 174 -3.67 2.58 -11.64
CA SER A 174 -4.68 2.84 -12.67
C SER A 174 -4.88 4.33 -12.94
N LYS A 175 -4.99 5.14 -11.88
CA LYS A 175 -5.14 6.60 -11.97
C LYS A 175 -3.90 7.24 -12.60
N LEU A 176 -2.71 6.83 -12.17
CA LEU A 176 -1.43 7.29 -12.71
C LEU A 176 -1.31 6.97 -14.20
N GLY A 177 -1.58 5.73 -14.62
CA GLY A 177 -1.55 5.34 -16.03
C GLY A 177 -2.51 6.19 -16.90
N ALA A 178 -3.72 6.45 -16.40
CA ALA A 178 -4.66 7.35 -17.07
C ALA A 178 -4.14 8.79 -17.18
N LEU A 179 -3.48 9.31 -16.15
CA LEU A 179 -2.88 10.64 -16.14
C LEU A 179 -1.70 10.75 -17.11
N LYS A 180 -0.78 9.78 -17.11
CA LYS A 180 0.32 9.72 -18.09
C LYS A 180 -0.21 9.68 -19.51
N HIS A 181 -1.18 8.81 -19.79
CA HIS A 181 -1.82 8.74 -21.11
C HIS A 181 -2.47 10.06 -21.53
N ARG A 182 -3.14 10.76 -20.61
CA ARG A 182 -3.85 12.00 -20.89
C ARG A 182 -2.93 13.21 -21.09
N THR A 183 -1.81 13.25 -20.37
CA THR A 183 -0.91 14.41 -20.32
C THR A 183 0.34 14.27 -21.18
N GLY A 184 0.76 13.03 -21.50
CA GLY A 184 2.02 12.74 -22.17
C GLY A 184 3.27 12.98 -21.31
N ILE A 185 3.10 13.07 -19.98
CA ILE A 185 4.21 13.21 -19.03
C ILE A 185 4.74 11.81 -18.70
N ASP A 186 6.02 11.57 -19.03
CA ASP A 186 6.78 10.39 -18.62
C ASP A 186 7.52 10.66 -17.30
#